data_AF-A0A0P9DQ81-F1
#
_entry.id   AF-A0A0P9DQ81-F1
#
_cell.length_a   1.000
_cell.length_b   1.000
_cell.length_c   1.000
_cell.angle_alpha   90.00
_cell.angle_beta   90.00
_cell.angle_gamma   90.00
#
_symmetry.space_group_name_H-M   'P 1'
#
loop_
_entity.id
_entity.type
_entity.pdbx_description
1 polymer ?
#
loop_
_entity_poly.entity_id
_entity_poly.type
_entity_poly.pdbx_seq_one_letter_code
_entity_poly.pdbx_strand_id
1 'polypeptide(L)'
;MGTQHERVAGTTYFNGYRVGAWATHVASWLTTYWLCEWVGDPKTDEGRVIVGVISIIIEFFVLHKMKKLLFDDSHGNDAVGWAGFAIDSIINAGGLFPKMGRLAAWPPLAALAAIAGLDTTTGAANTGLAFALALGIGVLLSVLPIRLDQMAERHDS
;
A
#
# COMPACT_ATOMS: atom_id res chain seq x y z
N MET A 1 -31.79 -41.74 14.92
CA MET A 1 -30.40 -42.20 14.70
C MET A 1 -30.20 -42.31 13.20
N GLY A 2 -29.28 -41.52 12.66
CA GLY A 2 -29.08 -41.33 11.21
C GLY A 2 -28.91 -39.82 10.99
N THR A 3 -27.86 -39.32 10.35
CA THR A 3 -26.78 -39.93 9.58
C THR A 3 -25.59 -38.99 9.72
N GLN A 4 -24.39 -39.56 9.88
CA GLN A 4 -23.15 -38.83 9.68
C GLN A 4 -23.15 -38.28 8.24
N HIS A 5 -23.46 -36.99 8.07
CA HIS A 5 -23.14 -36.32 6.83
C HIS A 5 -21.63 -36.15 6.78
N GLU A 6 -21.03 -36.99 5.95
CA GLU A 6 -19.71 -36.88 5.36
C GLU A 6 -19.21 -35.43 5.38
N ARG A 7 -18.06 -35.24 6.03
CA ARG A 7 -17.20 -34.10 5.74
C ARG A 7 -16.75 -34.26 4.29
N VAL A 8 -17.55 -33.75 3.36
CA VAL A 8 -17.10 -33.48 2.01
C VAL A 8 -15.86 -32.62 2.18
N ALA A 9 -14.71 -33.17 1.78
CA ALA A 9 -13.45 -32.46 1.73
C ALA A 9 -13.68 -31.18 0.92
N GLY A 10 -13.88 -30.07 1.64
CA GLY A 10 -14.21 -28.80 1.04
C GLY A 10 -13.07 -28.42 0.13
N THR A 11 -13.38 -28.33 -1.17
CA THR A 11 -12.55 -27.61 -2.14
C THR A 11 -12.04 -26.35 -1.48
N THR A 12 -10.73 -26.18 -1.38
CA THR A 12 -10.12 -24.93 -0.91
C THR A 12 -10.60 -23.83 -1.86
N TYR A 13 -11.67 -23.12 -1.49
CA TYR A 13 -12.19 -22.04 -2.31
C TYR A 13 -11.08 -20.99 -2.42
N PHE A 14 -10.66 -20.70 -3.64
CA PHE A 14 -9.63 -19.70 -3.91
C PHE A 14 -10.15 -18.34 -3.42
N ASN A 15 -9.61 -17.85 -2.29
CA ASN A 15 -9.96 -16.53 -1.76
C ASN A 15 -9.07 -15.47 -2.43
N GLY A 16 -9.57 -14.93 -3.55
CA GLY A 16 -8.88 -13.88 -4.31
C GLY A 16 -8.64 -12.59 -3.51
N TYR A 17 -9.50 -12.28 -2.54
CA TYR A 17 -9.33 -11.12 -1.66
C TYR A 17 -8.10 -11.29 -0.76
N ARG A 18 -7.87 -12.49 -0.22
CA ARG A 18 -6.69 -12.78 0.59
C ARG A 18 -5.40 -12.66 -0.22
N VAL A 19 -5.38 -13.19 -1.44
CA VAL A 19 -4.21 -13.04 -2.33
C VAL A 19 -3.97 -11.57 -2.68
N GLY A 20 -5.02 -10.83 -3.00
CA GLY A 20 -4.96 -9.39 -3.24
C GLY A 20 -4.44 -8.62 -2.03
N ALA A 21 -4.93 -8.93 -0.83
CA ALA A 21 -4.49 -8.29 0.41
C ALA A 21 -2.99 -8.47 0.62
N TRP A 22 -2.48 -9.71 0.51
CA TRP A 22 -1.04 -9.99 0.59
C TRP A 22 -0.24 -9.19 -0.44
N ALA A 23 -0.68 -9.15 -1.71
CA ALA A 23 0.00 -8.39 -2.75
C ALA A 23 0.06 -6.89 -2.42
N THR A 24 -1.04 -6.32 -1.94
CA THR A 24 -1.11 -4.90 -1.57
C THR A 24 -0.35 -4.56 -0.29
N HIS A 25 -0.28 -5.47 0.69
CA HIS A 25 0.57 -5.33 1.88
C HIS A 25 2.05 -5.32 1.49
N VAL A 26 2.47 -6.22 0.60
CA VAL A 26 3.84 -6.24 0.09
C VAL A 26 4.15 -4.96 -0.67
N ALA A 27 3.22 -4.48 -1.51
CA ALA A 27 3.39 -3.22 -2.23
C ALA A 27 3.53 -2.01 -1.29
N SER A 28 2.67 -1.91 -0.27
CA SER A 28 2.74 -0.86 0.77
C SER A 28 4.03 -0.95 1.59
N TRP A 29 4.43 -2.16 1.99
CA TRP A 29 5.70 -2.37 2.68
C TRP A 29 6.91 -1.96 1.84
N LEU A 30 6.92 -2.27 0.53
CA LEU A 30 8.00 -1.87 -0.37
C LEU A 30 8.15 -0.35 -0.45
N THR A 31 7.04 0.39 -0.42
CA THR A 31 7.08 1.85 -0.44
C THR A 31 7.58 2.42 0.88
N THR A 32 7.18 1.83 2.02
CA THR A 32 7.77 2.14 3.32
C THR A 32 9.28 1.83 3.36
N TYR A 33 9.70 0.67 2.83
CA TYR A 33 11.11 0.29 2.72
C TYR A 33 11.91 1.28 1.88
N TRP A 34 11.42 1.67 0.71
CA TRP A 34 12.11 2.64 -0.14
C TRP A 34 12.24 4.01 0.52
N LEU A 35 11.24 4.44 1.28
CA LEU A 35 11.35 5.67 2.06
C LEU A 35 12.45 5.52 3.14
N CYS A 36 12.44 4.43 3.90
CA CYS A 36 13.45 4.17 4.92
C CYS A 36 14.87 4.07 4.31
N GLU A 37 15.02 3.44 3.15
CA GLU A 37 16.30 3.38 2.43
C GLU A 37 16.75 4.76 1.98
N TRP A 38 15.83 5.58 1.45
CA TRP A 38 16.15 6.94 1.00
C TRP A 38 16.54 7.86 2.16
N VAL A 39 15.83 7.79 3.29
CA VAL A 39 16.11 8.61 4.48
C VAL A 39 17.35 8.12 5.23
N GLY A 40 17.50 6.82 5.38
CA GLY A 40 18.59 6.21 6.15
C GLY A 40 19.91 6.14 5.38
N ASP A 41 19.88 6.18 4.05
CA ASP A 41 21.03 6.13 3.14
C ASP A 41 22.13 5.13 3.59
N PRO A 42 21.79 3.85 3.80
CA PRO A 42 22.69 2.89 4.43
C PRO A 42 23.91 2.61 3.54
N LYS A 43 25.12 2.79 4.10
CA LYS A 43 26.40 2.56 3.41
C LYS A 43 26.97 1.15 3.59
N THR A 44 26.45 0.39 4.56
CA THR A 44 26.90 -0.96 4.89
C THR A 44 25.75 -1.97 4.76
N ASP A 45 26.08 -3.25 4.59
CA ASP A 45 25.09 -4.32 4.53
C ASP A 45 24.30 -4.43 5.84
N GLU A 46 24.97 -4.26 6.98
CA GLU A 46 24.34 -4.19 8.30
C GLU A 46 23.31 -3.04 8.37
N GLY A 47 23.65 -1.87 7.83
CA GLY A 47 22.74 -0.74 7.73
C GLY A 47 21.51 -1.04 6.86
N ARG A 48 21.68 -1.76 5.75
CA ARG A 48 20.57 -2.18 4.87
C ARG A 48 19.64 -3.15 5.59
N VAL A 49 20.17 -4.08 6.39
CA VAL A 49 19.38 -4.99 7.22
C VAL A 49 18.57 -4.22 8.26
N ILE A 50 19.18 -3.25 8.94
CA ILE A 50 18.50 -2.40 9.93
C ILE A 50 17.34 -1.63 9.28
N VAL A 51 17.58 -1.01 8.12
CA VAL A 51 16.53 -0.32 7.34
C VAL A 51 15.39 -1.28 6.99
N GLY A 52 15.71 -2.50 6.55
CA GLY A 52 14.74 -3.54 6.28
C GLY A 52 13.87 -3.86 7.50
N VAL A 53 14.49 -4.11 8.66
CA VAL A 53 13.78 -4.40 9.91
C VAL A 53 12.90 -3.22 10.35
N ILE A 54 13.42 -2.00 10.31
CA ILE A 54 12.65 -0.79 10.67
C ILE A 54 11.43 -0.63 9.76
N SER A 55 11.57 -0.84 8.45
CA SER A 55 10.45 -0.73 7.52
C SER A 55 9.32 -1.73 7.83
N ILE A 56 9.66 -2.96 8.23
CA ILE A 56 8.69 -3.98 8.64
C ILE A 56 7.98 -3.55 9.93
N ILE A 57 8.72 -3.01 10.89
CA ILE A 57 8.15 -2.52 12.16
C ILE A 57 7.16 -1.38 11.89
N ILE A 58 7.56 -0.38 11.11
CA ILE A 58 6.71 0.76 10.76
C ILE A 58 5.44 0.27 10.05
N GLU A 59 5.57 -0.53 8.99
CA GLU A 59 4.43 -0.97 8.19
C GLU A 59 3.45 -1.84 8.98
N PHE A 60 3.92 -2.96 9.53
CA PHE A 60 3.04 -4.01 10.04
C PHE A 60 2.66 -3.86 11.51
N PHE A 61 3.51 -3.21 12.32
CA PHE A 61 3.26 -3.07 13.76
C PHE A 61 2.70 -1.71 14.13
N VAL A 62 3.05 -0.65 13.37
CA VAL A 62 2.54 0.70 13.64
C VAL A 62 1.40 1.04 12.68
N LEU A 63 1.68 1.18 11.39
CA LEU A 63 0.73 1.74 10.43
C LEU A 63 -0.46 0.81 10.19
N HIS A 64 -0.23 -0.49 10.01
CA HIS A 64 -1.31 -1.46 9.85
C HIS A 64 -2.26 -1.46 11.07
N LYS A 65 -1.72 -1.42 12.30
CA LYS A 65 -2.53 -1.41 13.53
C LYS A 65 -3.32 -0.12 13.66
N MET A 66 -2.69 1.04 13.42
CA MET A 66 -3.39 2.33 13.44
C MET A 66 -4.50 2.37 12.39
N LYS A 67 -4.21 1.98 11.14
CA LYS A 67 -5.19 1.98 10.05
C LYS A 67 -6.35 1.02 10.30
N LYS A 68 -6.12 -0.14 10.93
CA LYS A 68 -7.20 -1.07 11.27
C LYS A 68 -8.26 -0.41 12.16
N LEU A 69 -7.86 0.50 13.06
CA LEU A 69 -8.80 1.27 13.89
C LEU A 69 -9.71 2.19 13.07
N LEU A 70 -9.26 2.69 11.91
CA LEU A 70 -10.08 3.56 11.05
C LEU A 70 -11.24 2.81 10.39
N PHE A 71 -11.06 1.51 10.17
CA PHE A 71 -12.03 0.69 9.42
C PHE A 71 -12.77 -0.30 10.33
N ASP A 72 -12.56 -0.23 11.64
CA ASP A 72 -13.26 -1.05 12.62
C ASP A 72 -14.48 -0.27 13.15
N ASP A 73 -15.67 -0.75 12.81
CA ASP A 73 -16.95 -0.11 13.15
C ASP A 73 -17.20 -0.03 14.68
N SER A 74 -16.38 -0.69 15.51
CA SER A 74 -16.57 -0.82 16.96
C SER A 74 -15.75 0.16 17.83
N HIS A 75 -14.82 0.92 17.26
CA HIS A 75 -13.88 1.76 18.04
C HIS A 75 -14.14 3.26 17.85
N GLY A 76 -14.57 3.95 18.90
CA GLY A 76 -14.79 5.41 18.91
C GLY A 76 -13.52 6.28 18.92
N ASN A 77 -12.39 5.79 18.40
CA ASN A 77 -11.13 6.53 18.34
C ASN A 77 -10.63 6.73 16.89
N ASP A 78 -11.50 7.34 16.09
CA ASP A 78 -11.27 7.67 14.68
C ASP A 78 -9.98 8.50 14.48
N ALA A 79 -9.59 9.32 15.46
CA ALA A 79 -8.43 10.21 15.35
C ALA A 79 -7.11 9.45 15.11
N VAL A 80 -6.88 8.34 15.82
CA VAL A 80 -5.68 7.50 15.64
C VAL A 80 -5.72 6.79 14.29
N GLY A 81 -6.90 6.34 13.88
CA GLY A 81 -7.12 5.73 12.57
C GLY A 81 -6.81 6.68 11.41
N TRP A 82 -7.36 7.89 11.46
CA TRP A 82 -7.12 8.93 10.46
C TRP A 82 -5.66 9.38 10.43
N ALA A 83 -5.02 9.51 11.59
CA ALA A 83 -3.58 9.80 11.67
C ALA A 83 -2.75 8.68 11.00
N GLY A 84 -3.07 7.42 11.29
CA GLY A 84 -2.43 6.27 10.67
C GLY A 84 -2.56 6.27 9.16
N PHE A 85 -3.78 6.50 8.65
CA PHE A 85 -4.05 6.64 7.22
C PHE A 85 -3.28 7.79 6.57
N ALA A 86 -3.26 8.97 7.19
CA ALA A 86 -2.57 10.13 6.63
C ALA A 86 -1.05 9.91 6.57
N ILE A 87 -0.45 9.41 7.67
CA ILE A 87 0.99 9.16 7.75
C ILE A 87 1.39 8.08 6.72
N ASP A 88 0.64 7.00 6.65
CA ASP A 88 0.90 5.90 5.73
C ASP A 88 0.75 6.31 4.26
N SER A 89 -0.25 7.13 3.94
CA SER A 89 -0.41 7.70 2.59
C SER A 89 0.81 8.55 2.19
N ILE A 90 1.33 9.36 3.11
CA ILE A 90 2.52 10.18 2.90
C ILE A 90 3.77 9.30 2.77
N ILE A 91 3.91 8.26 3.59
CA ILE A 91 5.04 7.34 3.54
C ILE A 91 5.06 6.61 2.20
N ASN A 92 3.92 6.07 1.77
CA ASN A 92 3.80 5.36 0.50
C ASN A 92 4.08 6.29 -0.69
N ALA A 93 3.55 7.51 -0.66
CA ALA A 93 3.84 8.51 -1.67
C ALA A 93 5.33 8.92 -1.69
N GLY A 94 5.93 9.13 -0.52
CA GLY A 94 7.33 9.50 -0.37
C GLY A 94 8.28 8.41 -0.86
N GLY A 95 7.97 7.15 -0.60
CA GLY A 95 8.73 6.01 -1.11
C GLY A 95 8.60 5.81 -2.62
N LEU A 96 7.41 6.10 -3.18
CA LEU A 96 7.17 6.02 -4.63
C LEU A 96 7.81 7.16 -5.39
N PHE A 97 7.71 8.39 -4.89
CA PHE A 97 8.01 9.60 -5.65
C PHE A 97 9.37 9.58 -6.38
N PRO A 98 10.49 9.15 -5.75
CA PRO A 98 11.79 9.05 -6.44
C PRO A 98 11.79 8.11 -7.65
N LYS A 99 10.85 7.16 -7.71
CA LYS A 99 10.72 6.15 -8.77
C LYS A 99 9.66 6.51 -9.82
N MET A 100 8.81 7.50 -9.54
CA MET A 100 7.67 7.86 -10.40
C MET A 100 8.05 8.65 -11.66
N GLY A 101 9.25 9.24 -11.73
CA GLY A 101 9.69 10.00 -12.92
C GLY A 101 9.68 9.17 -14.21
N ARG A 102 10.00 7.86 -14.13
CA ARG A 102 9.92 6.93 -15.28
C ARG A 102 8.50 6.52 -15.62
N LEU A 103 7.63 6.41 -14.62
CA LEU A 103 6.22 6.06 -14.82
C LEU A 103 5.44 7.24 -15.42
N ALA A 104 5.72 8.47 -14.98
CA ALA A 104 5.16 9.67 -15.59
C ALA A 104 5.53 9.81 -17.07
N ALA A 105 6.70 9.32 -17.47
CA ALA A 105 7.16 9.27 -18.87
C ALA A 105 6.62 8.05 -19.65
N TRP A 106 5.79 7.19 -19.05
CA TRP A 106 5.23 6.03 -19.74
C TRP A 106 4.24 6.49 -20.83
N PRO A 107 4.35 6.04 -22.10
CA PRO A 107 3.61 6.63 -23.22
C PRO A 107 2.09 6.73 -23.04
N PRO A 108 1.39 5.73 -22.44
CA PRO A 108 -0.04 5.87 -22.16
C PRO A 108 -0.37 6.99 -21.17
N LEU A 109 0.42 7.15 -20.10
CA LEU A 109 0.21 8.22 -19.11
C LEU A 109 0.58 9.59 -19.68
N ALA A 110 1.66 9.66 -20.45
CA ALA A 110 2.05 10.88 -21.16
C ALA A 110 0.98 11.32 -22.17
N ALA A 111 0.36 10.39 -22.89
CA ALA A 111 -0.74 10.69 -23.80
C ALA A 111 -1.99 11.21 -23.07
N LEU A 112 -2.36 10.61 -21.93
CA LEU A 112 -3.46 11.10 -21.09
C LEU A 112 -3.16 12.49 -20.52
N ALA A 113 -1.93 12.71 -20.08
CA ALA A 113 -1.48 14.01 -19.59
C ALA A 113 -1.53 15.08 -20.69
N ALA A 114 -1.09 14.76 -21.91
CA ALA A 114 -1.17 15.64 -23.07
C ALA A 114 -2.63 16.01 -23.43
N ILE A 115 -3.57 15.05 -23.34
CA ILE A 115 -5.01 15.33 -23.50
C ILE A 115 -5.52 16.31 -22.43
N ALA A 116 -5.00 16.22 -21.21
CA ALA A 116 -5.32 17.12 -20.12
C ALA A 116 -4.56 18.47 -20.17
N GLY A 117 -3.78 18.73 -21.22
CA GLY A 117 -3.00 19.97 -21.39
C GLY A 117 -1.73 20.03 -20.53
N LEU A 118 -1.26 18.90 -19.99
CA LEU A 118 0.00 18.79 -19.26
C LEU A 118 1.11 18.36 -20.23
N ASP A 119 2.07 19.24 -20.48
CA ASP A 119 3.22 18.94 -21.34
C ASP A 119 4.28 18.13 -20.59
N THR A 120 4.23 16.80 -20.69
CA THR A 120 5.21 15.89 -20.06
C THR A 120 6.60 15.94 -20.71
N THR A 121 6.84 16.77 -21.73
CA THR A 121 8.19 16.98 -22.28
C THR A 121 8.99 18.00 -21.48
N THR A 122 8.32 18.85 -20.69
CA THR A 122 8.99 19.76 -19.75
C THR A 122 9.31 19.05 -18.43
N GLY A 123 10.56 19.09 -17.98
CA GLY A 123 11.01 18.40 -16.76
C GLY A 123 10.19 18.72 -15.50
N ALA A 124 9.66 19.95 -15.39
CA ALA A 124 8.81 20.36 -14.27
C ALA A 124 7.40 19.74 -14.29
N ALA A 125 6.80 19.55 -15.46
CA ALA A 125 5.49 18.92 -15.62
C ALA A 125 5.55 17.40 -15.34
N ASN A 126 6.67 16.76 -15.69
CA ASN A 126 6.97 15.39 -15.27
C ASN A 126 7.05 15.25 -13.75
N THR A 127 7.65 16.24 -13.06
CA THR A 127 7.71 16.24 -11.59
C THR A 127 6.33 16.42 -10.96
N GLY A 128 5.51 17.33 -11.50
CA GLY A 128 4.13 17.54 -11.03
C GLY A 128 3.23 16.31 -11.20
N LEU A 129 3.28 15.67 -12.38
CA LEU A 129 2.55 14.43 -12.65
C LEU A 129 3.07 13.27 -11.79
N ALA A 130 4.39 13.12 -11.64
CA ALA A 130 4.98 12.11 -10.77
C ALA A 130 4.56 12.28 -9.30
N PHE A 131 4.46 13.53 -8.82
CA PHE A 131 3.96 13.84 -7.48
C PHE A 131 2.48 13.45 -7.32
N ALA A 132 1.63 13.84 -8.28
CA ALA A 132 0.20 13.51 -8.23
C ALA A 132 -0.04 11.99 -8.26
N LEU A 133 0.69 11.27 -9.12
CA LEU A 133 0.62 9.81 -9.17
C LEU A 133 1.14 9.16 -7.89
N ALA A 134 2.25 9.66 -7.32
CA ALA A 134 2.78 9.17 -6.06
C ALA A 134 1.77 9.34 -4.92
N LEU A 135 1.13 10.50 -4.81
CA LEU A 135 0.08 10.74 -3.82
C LEU A 135 -1.14 9.84 -4.04
N GLY A 136 -1.66 9.75 -5.26
CA GLY A 136 -2.83 8.94 -5.57
C GLY A 136 -2.60 7.45 -5.26
N ILE A 137 -1.45 6.91 -5.68
CA ILE A 137 -1.08 5.52 -5.36
C ILE A 137 -0.80 5.36 -3.87
N GLY A 138 -0.16 6.32 -3.22
CA GLY A 138 0.12 6.29 -1.78
C GLY A 138 -1.15 6.18 -0.95
N VAL A 139 -2.17 6.98 -1.29
CA VAL A 139 -3.50 6.90 -0.67
C VAL A 139 -4.17 5.55 -0.95
N LEU A 140 -4.11 5.05 -2.18
CA LEU A 140 -4.67 3.74 -2.54
C LEU A 140 -4.02 2.61 -1.74
N LEU A 141 -2.70 2.58 -1.64
CA LEU A 141 -1.96 1.60 -0.85
C LEU A 141 -2.23 1.71 0.65
N SER A 142 -2.68 2.88 1.13
CA SER A 142 -3.10 3.03 2.52
C SER A 142 -4.43 2.33 2.84
N VAL A 143 -5.34 2.26 1.87
CA VAL A 143 -6.70 1.73 2.07
C VAL A 143 -6.83 0.28 1.61
N LEU A 144 -6.28 -0.04 0.43
CA LEU A 144 -6.53 -1.31 -0.26
C LEU A 144 -6.17 -2.55 0.58
N PRO A 145 -5.01 -2.63 1.26
CA PRO A 145 -4.66 -3.82 2.03
C PRO A 145 -5.66 -4.13 3.13
N ILE A 146 -6.10 -3.09 3.87
CA ILE A 146 -7.06 -3.25 4.97
C ILE A 146 -8.44 -3.63 4.45
N ARG A 147 -8.91 -3.02 3.36
CA ARG A 147 -10.21 -3.37 2.75
C ARG A 147 -10.23 -4.79 2.20
N LEU A 148 -9.15 -5.23 1.56
CA LEU A 148 -9.03 -6.58 1.04
C LEU A 148 -8.94 -7.62 2.17
N ASP A 149 -8.27 -7.31 3.28
CA ASP A 149 -8.28 -8.15 4.48
C ASP A 149 -9.70 -8.31 5.05
N GLN A 150 -10.45 -7.22 5.20
CA GLN A 150 -11.83 -7.29 5.70
C GLN A 150 -12.75 -8.08 4.78
N MET A 151 -12.59 -7.96 3.46
CA MET A 151 -13.34 -8.75 2.49
C MET A 151 -12.95 -10.22 2.54
N ALA A 152 -11.68 -10.53 2.75
CA ALA A 152 -11.20 -11.89 2.91
C ALA A 152 -11.74 -12.53 4.20
N GLU A 153 -11.74 -11.81 5.32
CA GLU A 153 -12.30 -12.24 6.60
C GLU A 153 -13.81 -12.53 6.48
N ARG A 154 -14.57 -11.67 5.79
CA ARG A 154 -16.01 -11.88 5.54
C ARG A 154 -16.32 -13.03 4.57
N HIS A 155 -15.41 -13.34 3.64
CA HIS A 155 -15.58 -14.44 2.70
C HIS A 155 -15.38 -15.80 3.38
N ASP A 156 -14.57 -15.84 4.44
CA ASP A 156 -14.21 -17.07 5.15
C ASP A 156 -15.10 -17.37 6.38
N SER A 157 -15.97 -16.43 6.77
CA SER A 157 -16.96 -16.55 7.87
C SER A 157 -18.29 -17.13 7.42
#